data_AF-A0AA35T4I7-F1
#
_entry.id   AF-A0AA35T4I7-F1
#
_cell.length_a   1.000
_cell.length_b   1.000
_cell.length_c   1.000
_cell.angle_alpha   90.00
_cell.angle_beta   90.00
_cell.angle_gamma   90.00
#
_symmetry.space_group_name_H-M   'P 1'
#
loop_
_entity.id
_entity.type
_entity.pdbx_description
1 polymer ?
#
loop_
_entity_poly.entity_id
_entity_poly.type
_entity_poly.pdbx_seq_one_letter_code
_entity_poly.pdbx_strand_id
1 'polypeptide(L)'
;MTTLGDGGGPSATSVYSGVRSSVSGASDVPGGAHKHISPHIGQIDSGEKMDADRMDEKRKEHMAYEYLCHLEEAKQWIEACIEDELPTTTELEEALRNGVILCRLGHFYAPEILPLRKIYDRDQAKYHAKGLHFKHTDNFNWWLRTLEHVGLPKIFYPITTDLYDRKNMPRVIYCIHAVSLYLHKLGKAPLIEDLLGTATFTEEEISAMKLALEKYGINLPSFGKIGGILANELSVDEAAVHAAVMAINEVLEKEDSSETLKALRNPAACLVDVLVENAPRYQGTLLKEKRDKSAKAGAQNGDVDDSQRDVYEYMLTRDEIQRGVTEVNSTVRAEIAEEKCK
;
A
#
# COMPACT_ATOMS: atom_id res chain seq x y z
N MET A 1 43.31 46.01 13.78
CA MET A 1 42.32 47.11 13.71
C MET A 1 40.96 46.45 13.90
N THR A 2 40.43 46.31 15.14
CA THR A 2 39.84 47.37 16.01
C THR A 2 38.47 47.80 15.43
N THR A 3 37.27 47.65 16.05
CA THR A 3 36.80 47.17 17.39
C THR A 3 35.25 46.97 17.35
N LEU A 4 34.63 46.62 18.50
CA LEU A 4 33.19 46.62 18.90
C LEU A 4 32.57 45.20 18.93
N GLY A 5 31.85 44.74 19.95
CA GLY A 5 31.51 45.23 21.31
C GLY A 5 30.39 44.34 21.87
N ASP A 6 30.65 43.45 22.83
CA ASP A 6 30.31 43.53 24.28
C ASP A 6 28.80 43.53 24.65
N GLY A 7 28.46 42.85 25.76
CA GLY A 7 27.12 42.84 26.38
C GLY A 7 26.42 41.47 26.43
N GLY A 8 26.14 40.95 27.63
CA GLY A 8 25.43 39.67 27.82
C GLY A 8 24.37 39.66 28.94
N GLY A 9 23.40 38.74 28.82
CA GLY A 9 22.37 38.41 29.82
C GLY A 9 21.17 39.39 29.89
N PRO A 10 20.08 39.04 30.61
CA PRO A 10 19.87 37.87 31.47
C PRO A 10 18.57 37.05 31.19
N SER A 11 18.31 36.07 32.06
CA SER A 11 17.15 35.16 32.08
C SER A 11 15.82 35.84 32.47
N ALA A 12 14.69 35.26 32.04
CA ALA A 12 13.33 35.67 32.43
C ALA A 12 12.44 34.47 32.81
N THR A 13 12.31 34.20 34.11
CA THR A 13 11.21 33.41 34.69
C THR A 13 9.95 34.28 34.79
N SER A 14 8.80 33.78 34.30
CA SER A 14 7.50 34.43 34.53
C SER A 14 6.65 33.67 35.55
N VAL A 15 5.99 34.44 36.40
CA VAL A 15 5.11 33.99 37.49
C VAL A 15 3.65 34.10 37.02
N TYR A 16 2.73 33.25 37.48
CA TYR A 16 1.39 33.71 37.90
C TYR A 16 0.71 32.72 38.84
N SER A 17 -0.04 33.23 39.81
CA SER A 17 -0.59 32.50 40.95
C SER A 17 -2.05 32.88 41.26
N GLY A 18 -2.85 31.92 41.76
CA GLY A 18 -4.13 32.16 42.43
C GLY A 18 -5.40 31.82 41.61
N VAL A 19 -6.64 31.78 42.18
CA VAL A 19 -7.12 32.16 43.53
C VAL A 19 -8.42 31.40 43.96
N ARG A 20 -8.38 30.53 45.02
CA ARG A 20 -9.44 30.01 45.96
C ARG A 20 -9.32 28.49 46.27
N SER A 21 -9.78 27.90 47.40
CA SER A 21 -10.93 28.04 48.34
C SER A 21 -12.24 27.41 47.80
N SER A 22 -13.08 26.61 48.49
CA SER A 22 -13.28 26.23 49.91
C SER A 22 -14.02 24.86 49.95
N VAL A 23 -14.38 24.14 51.05
CA VAL A 23 -14.24 24.27 52.52
C VAL A 23 -14.30 22.85 53.19
N SER A 24 -14.30 22.76 54.52
CA SER A 24 -14.30 21.55 55.38
C SER A 24 -15.68 21.03 55.84
N GLY A 25 -15.78 19.75 56.25
CA GLY A 25 -16.88 19.19 57.08
C GLY A 25 -16.66 17.71 57.45
N ALA A 26 -17.04 17.26 58.65
CA ALA A 26 -16.70 15.92 59.19
C ALA A 26 -17.82 15.26 60.05
N SER A 27 -17.59 13.98 60.43
CA SER A 27 -18.18 13.17 61.53
C SER A 27 -19.45 12.28 61.30
N ASP A 28 -19.27 10.97 61.54
CA ASP A 28 -20.09 9.97 62.30
C ASP A 28 -21.50 9.46 61.87
N VAL A 29 -21.55 8.23 61.29
CA VAL A 29 -22.07 6.91 61.82
C VAL A 29 -23.33 6.88 62.74
N PRO A 30 -24.23 5.82 62.80
CA PRO A 30 -24.42 4.55 62.04
C PRO A 30 -25.87 4.20 61.54
N GLY A 31 -26.00 3.11 60.74
CA GLY A 31 -27.00 2.05 60.98
C GLY A 31 -28.26 1.93 60.09
N GLY A 32 -28.58 0.71 59.64
CA GLY A 32 -29.87 0.35 59.02
C GLY A 32 -29.78 -0.76 57.96
N ALA A 33 -30.28 -1.97 58.26
CA ALA A 33 -30.21 -3.13 57.36
C ALA A 33 -31.59 -3.50 56.79
N HIS A 34 -31.67 -3.76 55.47
CA HIS A 34 -32.76 -4.55 54.88
C HIS A 34 -32.23 -5.47 53.76
N LYS A 35 -32.80 -6.68 53.69
CA LYS A 35 -32.34 -7.84 52.91
C LYS A 35 -32.83 -7.78 51.46
N HIS A 36 -32.15 -8.44 50.50
CA HIS A 36 -32.77 -9.50 49.69
C HIS A 36 -31.76 -10.33 48.85
N ILE A 37 -31.73 -11.64 49.12
CA ILE A 37 -31.55 -12.80 48.20
C ILE A 37 -30.37 -12.80 47.19
N SER A 38 -29.43 -13.74 47.40
CA SER A 38 -28.50 -14.24 46.37
C SER A 38 -29.20 -15.15 45.33
N PRO A 39 -28.61 -15.29 44.14
CA PRO A 39 -28.28 -16.65 43.71
C PRO A 39 -26.78 -16.83 43.40
N HIS A 40 -26.38 -18.10 43.45
CA HIS A 40 -25.02 -18.59 43.34
C HIS A 40 -24.57 -18.70 41.88
N ILE A 41 -23.53 -17.97 41.49
CA ILE A 41 -22.71 -18.24 40.29
C ILE A 41 -21.25 -18.28 40.76
N GLY A 42 -20.50 -19.25 40.27
CA GLY A 42 -19.27 -19.73 40.91
C GLY A 42 -18.11 -18.73 40.94
N GLN A 43 -17.20 -18.94 41.89
CA GLN A 43 -15.86 -18.37 41.82
C GLN A 43 -15.17 -18.86 40.54
N ILE A 44 -15.01 -17.97 39.57
CA ILE A 44 -13.98 -18.12 38.53
C ILE A 44 -12.73 -17.38 39.03
N ASP A 45 -12.20 -17.82 40.17
CA ASP A 45 -10.86 -17.40 40.60
C ASP A 45 -9.84 -18.41 40.08
N SER A 46 -9.47 -18.21 38.82
CA SER A 46 -8.23 -18.72 38.24
C SER A 46 -7.59 -17.61 37.43
N GLY A 47 -7.36 -16.48 38.10
CA GLY A 47 -6.31 -15.56 37.72
C GLY A 47 -4.95 -16.23 37.94
N GLU A 48 -4.65 -17.29 37.17
CA GLU A 48 -3.29 -17.82 37.07
C GLU A 48 -2.40 -16.63 36.73
N LYS A 49 -1.41 -16.36 37.59
CA LYS A 49 -0.26 -15.56 37.19
C LYS A 49 0.37 -16.29 36.02
N MET A 50 0.10 -15.81 34.81
CA MET A 50 0.89 -16.17 33.66
C MET A 50 2.27 -15.56 33.89
N ASP A 51 3.21 -16.41 34.30
CA ASP A 51 4.60 -16.01 34.53
C ASP A 51 5.14 -15.28 33.31
N ALA A 52 6.06 -14.33 33.52
CA ALA A 52 6.58 -13.48 32.44
C ALA A 52 7.13 -14.31 31.27
N ASP A 53 7.73 -15.46 31.57
CA ASP A 53 8.23 -16.42 30.60
C ASP A 53 7.09 -17.09 29.80
N ARG A 54 5.99 -17.50 30.44
CA ARG A 54 4.78 -18.03 29.76
C ARG A 54 4.11 -16.97 28.87
N MET A 55 4.21 -15.70 29.24
CA MET A 55 3.72 -14.56 28.45
C MET A 55 4.63 -14.19 27.27
N ASP A 56 5.94 -14.42 27.40
CA ASP A 56 6.90 -14.29 26.30
C ASP A 56 6.73 -15.42 25.28
N GLU A 57 6.59 -16.65 25.78
CA GLU A 57 6.41 -17.88 25.02
C GLU A 57 5.19 -17.81 24.09
N LYS A 58 4.02 -17.48 24.65
CA LYS A 58 2.78 -17.28 23.88
C LYS A 58 2.89 -16.15 22.84
N ARG A 59 3.67 -15.10 23.12
CA ARG A 59 3.86 -13.99 22.17
C ARG A 59 4.69 -14.44 20.98
N LYS A 60 5.73 -15.23 21.21
CA LYS A 60 6.58 -15.81 20.16
C LYS A 60 5.83 -16.83 19.30
N GLU A 61 4.99 -17.66 19.91
CA GLU A 61 4.09 -18.57 19.20
C GLU A 61 3.11 -17.80 18.30
N HIS A 62 2.47 -16.75 18.81
CA HIS A 62 1.60 -15.87 18.01
C HIS A 62 2.37 -15.22 16.85
N MET A 63 3.56 -14.70 17.09
CA MET A 63 4.41 -14.10 16.04
C MET A 63 4.82 -15.12 14.96
N ALA A 64 5.09 -16.36 15.34
CA ALA A 64 5.41 -17.43 14.40
C ALA A 64 4.19 -17.82 13.55
N TYR A 65 3.01 -17.92 14.16
CA TYR A 65 1.74 -18.16 13.46
C TYR A 65 1.39 -17.01 12.49
N GLU A 66 1.45 -15.76 12.95
CA GLU A 66 1.21 -14.56 12.14
C GLU A 66 2.14 -14.48 10.92
N TYR A 67 3.43 -14.83 11.09
CA TYR A 67 4.37 -14.88 9.97
C TYR A 67 4.13 -16.07 9.02
N LEU A 68 3.65 -17.22 9.52
CA LEU A 68 3.22 -18.34 8.66
C LEU A 68 2.00 -17.96 7.80
N CYS A 69 1.01 -17.24 8.36
CA CYS A 69 -0.08 -16.64 7.58
C CYS A 69 0.47 -15.75 6.47
N HIS A 70 1.36 -14.80 6.79
CA HIS A 70 1.94 -13.89 5.79
C HIS A 70 2.80 -14.57 4.72
N LEU A 71 3.43 -15.70 5.03
CA LEU A 71 4.11 -16.54 4.03
C LEU A 71 3.10 -17.23 3.11
N GLU A 72 2.00 -17.76 3.62
CA GLU A 72 0.97 -18.43 2.83
C GLU A 72 0.20 -17.45 1.93
N GLU A 73 -0.15 -16.28 2.47
CA GLU A 73 -0.74 -15.16 1.70
C GLU A 73 0.17 -14.74 0.55
N ALA A 74 1.48 -14.61 0.81
CA ALA A 74 2.47 -14.29 -0.21
C ALA A 74 2.64 -15.42 -1.24
N LYS A 75 2.58 -16.69 -0.80
CA LYS A 75 2.64 -17.87 -1.68
C LYS A 75 1.48 -17.85 -2.67
N GLN A 76 0.25 -17.89 -2.17
CA GLN A 76 -0.98 -17.98 -2.98
C GLN A 76 -1.10 -16.79 -3.93
N TRP A 77 -0.73 -15.58 -3.48
CA TRP A 77 -0.71 -14.40 -4.34
C TRP A 77 0.35 -14.49 -5.46
N ILE A 78 1.54 -15.04 -5.19
CA ILE A 78 2.55 -15.27 -6.25
C ILE A 78 2.05 -16.32 -7.24
N GLU A 79 1.52 -17.45 -6.77
CA GLU A 79 0.96 -18.52 -7.60
C GLU A 79 -0.12 -17.97 -8.55
N ALA A 80 -1.04 -17.15 -8.02
CA ALA A 80 -2.08 -16.47 -8.78
C ALA A 80 -1.55 -15.44 -9.80
N CYS A 81 -0.35 -14.88 -9.60
CA CYS A 81 0.27 -13.93 -10.52
C CYS A 81 1.17 -14.59 -11.58
N ILE A 82 1.80 -15.73 -11.30
CA ILE A 82 2.74 -16.39 -12.23
C ILE A 82 2.20 -17.67 -12.89
N GLU A 83 1.01 -18.13 -12.49
CA GLU A 83 0.35 -19.35 -12.97
C GLU A 83 1.24 -20.62 -12.85
N ASP A 84 2.01 -20.72 -11.77
CA ASP A 84 2.92 -21.83 -11.47
C ASP A 84 2.84 -22.21 -9.99
N GLU A 85 3.00 -23.49 -9.67
CA GLU A 85 2.87 -24.03 -8.31
C GLU A 85 4.16 -23.76 -7.51
N LEU A 86 4.01 -23.19 -6.32
CA LEU A 86 5.11 -22.91 -5.40
C LEU A 86 5.23 -24.02 -4.34
N PRO A 87 6.44 -24.23 -3.77
CA PRO A 87 6.64 -25.20 -2.70
C PRO A 87 5.85 -24.82 -1.43
N THR A 88 5.90 -25.68 -0.42
CA THR A 88 5.18 -25.48 0.84
C THR A 88 5.58 -24.17 1.53
N THR A 89 4.69 -23.64 2.37
CA THR A 89 4.87 -22.40 3.14
C THR A 89 6.19 -22.37 3.92
N THR A 90 6.61 -23.53 4.44
CA THR A 90 7.85 -23.73 5.20
C THR A 90 9.12 -23.75 4.33
N GLU A 91 9.00 -24.09 3.04
CA GLU A 91 10.10 -24.12 2.06
C GLU A 91 10.17 -22.84 1.21
N LEU A 92 9.09 -22.04 1.17
CA LEU A 92 8.97 -20.80 0.39
C LEU A 92 10.17 -19.86 0.58
N GLU A 93 10.60 -19.62 1.82
CA GLU A 93 11.75 -18.78 2.12
C GLU A 93 13.01 -19.21 1.37
N GLU A 94 13.26 -20.52 1.28
CA GLU A 94 14.45 -21.09 0.64
C GLU A 94 14.33 -21.06 -0.89
N ALA A 95 13.12 -21.29 -1.42
CA ALA A 95 12.83 -21.22 -2.84
C ALA A 95 12.99 -19.80 -3.42
N LEU A 96 12.66 -18.76 -2.65
CA LEU A 96 12.86 -17.36 -3.07
C LEU A 96 14.35 -16.98 -3.21
N ARG A 97 15.28 -17.65 -2.51
CA ARG A 97 16.69 -17.21 -2.39
C ARG A 97 17.46 -17.09 -3.70
N ASN A 98 17.11 -17.91 -4.70
CA ASN A 98 17.74 -17.86 -6.02
C ASN A 98 17.21 -16.72 -6.92
N GLY A 99 16.18 -15.99 -6.45
CA GLY A 99 15.56 -14.86 -7.13
C GLY A 99 14.78 -15.21 -8.41
N VAL A 100 14.67 -16.48 -8.79
CA VAL A 100 13.99 -16.90 -10.03
C VAL A 100 12.49 -16.64 -9.94
N ILE A 101 11.85 -16.99 -8.83
CA ILE A 101 10.43 -16.72 -8.56
C ILE A 101 10.16 -15.20 -8.55
N LEU A 102 10.98 -14.43 -7.84
CA LEU A 102 10.90 -12.96 -7.81
C LEU A 102 11.05 -12.35 -9.21
N CYS A 103 11.94 -12.89 -10.04
CA CYS A 103 12.03 -12.52 -11.45
C CYS A 103 10.77 -12.87 -12.23
N ARG A 104 10.19 -14.06 -12.08
CA ARG A 104 8.92 -14.41 -12.77
C ARG A 104 7.80 -13.46 -12.38
N LEU A 105 7.69 -13.10 -11.11
CA LEU A 105 6.78 -12.06 -10.63
C LEU A 105 7.09 -10.68 -11.25
N GLY A 106 8.37 -10.29 -11.32
CA GLY A 106 8.81 -9.06 -12.01
C GLY A 106 8.46 -9.03 -13.50
N HIS A 107 8.48 -10.19 -14.17
CA HIS A 107 8.07 -10.33 -15.57
C HIS A 107 6.57 -10.09 -15.75
N PHE A 108 5.74 -10.56 -14.81
CA PHE A 108 4.28 -10.42 -14.87
C PHE A 108 3.83 -8.95 -14.94
N TYR A 109 4.35 -8.08 -14.07
CA TYR A 109 3.88 -6.67 -14.01
C TYR A 109 4.75 -5.65 -14.77
N ALA A 110 5.97 -6.04 -15.19
CA ALA A 110 6.95 -5.22 -15.90
C ALA A 110 7.79 -6.02 -16.94
N PRO A 111 7.14 -6.66 -17.93
CA PRO A 111 7.81 -7.53 -18.92
C PRO A 111 8.82 -6.79 -19.81
N GLU A 112 8.64 -5.48 -20.03
CA GLU A 112 9.55 -4.61 -20.79
C GLU A 112 10.90 -4.41 -20.08
N ILE A 113 10.89 -4.23 -18.75
CA ILE A 113 12.11 -4.15 -17.95
C ILE A 113 12.74 -5.54 -17.80
N LEU A 114 11.91 -6.57 -17.55
CA LEU A 114 12.38 -7.92 -17.25
C LEU A 114 11.84 -9.00 -18.22
N PRO A 115 12.35 -9.07 -19.47
CA PRO A 115 12.10 -10.23 -20.32
C PRO A 115 12.69 -11.52 -19.73
N LEU A 116 11.96 -12.64 -19.81
CA LEU A 116 12.36 -13.97 -19.28
C LEU A 116 13.79 -14.41 -19.67
N ARG A 117 14.30 -13.96 -20.81
CA ARG A 117 15.69 -14.21 -21.28
C ARG A 117 16.80 -13.61 -20.39
N LYS A 118 16.47 -12.66 -19.50
CA LYS A 118 17.41 -12.05 -18.55
C LYS A 118 17.55 -12.86 -17.25
N ILE A 119 16.59 -13.75 -16.97
CA ILE A 119 16.56 -14.55 -15.74
C ILE A 119 17.68 -15.60 -15.80
N TYR A 120 18.61 -15.53 -14.85
CA TYR A 120 19.62 -16.55 -14.67
C TYR A 120 19.02 -17.77 -13.99
N ASP A 121 19.35 -18.98 -14.48
CA ASP A 121 18.84 -20.24 -13.96
C ASP A 121 17.31 -20.34 -13.95
N ARG A 122 16.66 -19.91 -15.05
CA ARG A 122 15.20 -19.88 -15.21
C ARG A 122 14.50 -21.22 -14.93
N ASP A 123 15.19 -22.33 -15.21
CA ASP A 123 14.78 -23.73 -14.99
C ASP A 123 15.24 -24.28 -13.63
N GLN A 124 15.93 -23.49 -12.80
CA GLN A 124 16.50 -23.84 -11.50
C GLN A 124 17.46 -25.06 -11.53
N ALA A 125 17.91 -25.48 -12.72
CA ALA A 125 18.66 -26.72 -12.87
C ALA A 125 20.03 -26.68 -12.18
N LYS A 126 20.69 -25.51 -12.12
CA LYS A 126 21.95 -25.37 -11.37
C LYS A 126 21.70 -25.19 -9.88
N TYR A 127 20.60 -24.55 -9.50
CA TYR A 127 20.16 -24.47 -8.10
C TYR A 127 19.92 -25.86 -7.51
N HIS A 128 19.17 -26.73 -8.19
CA HIS A 128 18.97 -28.11 -7.73
C HIS A 128 20.25 -28.96 -7.77
N ALA A 129 21.15 -28.75 -8.75
CA ALA A 129 22.37 -29.55 -8.88
C ALA A 129 23.55 -29.12 -7.99
N LYS A 130 23.64 -27.84 -7.61
CA LYS A 130 24.80 -27.25 -6.92
C LYS A 130 24.46 -26.24 -5.82
N GLY A 131 23.18 -25.97 -5.58
CA GLY A 131 22.72 -24.98 -4.60
C GLY A 131 22.90 -23.53 -5.06
N LEU A 132 22.86 -22.62 -4.09
CA LEU A 132 22.87 -21.17 -4.33
C LEU A 132 24.24 -20.68 -4.83
N HIS A 133 24.32 -20.35 -6.11
CA HIS A 133 25.47 -19.70 -6.73
C HIS A 133 25.39 -18.16 -6.67
N PHE A 134 26.51 -17.45 -6.50
CA PHE A 134 26.57 -15.98 -6.41
C PHE A 134 25.80 -15.27 -7.53
N LYS A 135 25.90 -15.76 -8.77
CA LYS A 135 25.19 -15.18 -9.94
C LYS A 135 23.66 -15.09 -9.79
N HIS A 136 23.03 -15.80 -8.86
CA HIS A 136 21.61 -15.59 -8.53
C HIS A 136 21.31 -14.20 -7.96
N THR A 137 22.30 -13.46 -7.41
CA THR A 137 22.09 -12.06 -7.01
C THR A 137 21.69 -11.17 -8.19
N ASP A 138 22.06 -11.52 -9.43
CA ASP A 138 21.65 -10.79 -10.62
C ASP A 138 20.11 -10.83 -10.78
N ASN A 139 19.47 -11.96 -10.47
CA ASN A 139 18.01 -12.09 -10.51
C ASN A 139 17.33 -11.14 -9.52
N PHE A 140 17.85 -11.06 -8.30
CA PHE A 140 17.34 -10.15 -7.28
C PHE A 140 17.52 -8.68 -7.68
N ASN A 141 18.71 -8.30 -8.16
CA ASN A 141 18.98 -6.94 -8.65
C ASN A 141 18.07 -6.56 -9.83
N TRP A 142 17.71 -7.54 -10.67
CA TRP A 142 16.77 -7.37 -11.76
C TRP A 142 15.32 -7.17 -11.27
N TRP A 143 14.87 -7.89 -10.23
CA TRP A 143 13.57 -7.67 -9.59
C TRP A 143 13.49 -6.32 -8.88
N LEU A 144 14.56 -5.85 -8.21
CA LEU A 144 14.57 -4.50 -7.64
C LEU A 144 14.36 -3.41 -8.70
N ARG A 145 14.81 -3.62 -9.94
CA ARG A 145 14.57 -2.70 -11.06
C ARG A 145 13.13 -2.72 -11.56
N THR A 146 12.41 -3.84 -11.45
CA THR A 146 10.98 -3.87 -11.78
C THR A 146 10.16 -3.15 -10.71
N LEU A 147 10.51 -3.28 -9.43
CA LEU A 147 9.92 -2.48 -8.34
C LEU A 147 10.13 -0.97 -8.54
N GLU A 148 11.34 -0.57 -8.94
CA GLU A 148 11.67 0.84 -9.22
C GLU A 148 10.94 1.37 -10.46
N HIS A 149 10.79 0.55 -11.50
CA HIS A 149 10.03 0.94 -12.68
C HIS A 149 8.53 1.12 -12.41
N VAL A 150 7.94 0.23 -11.60
CA VAL A 150 6.50 0.32 -11.30
C VAL A 150 6.16 1.45 -10.31
N GLY A 151 7.16 2.02 -9.63
CA GLY A 151 7.02 3.19 -8.76
C GLY A 151 6.95 2.89 -7.26
N LEU A 152 7.27 1.67 -6.82
CA LEU A 152 7.16 1.30 -5.40
C LEU A 152 8.18 2.10 -4.56
N PRO A 153 7.80 2.72 -3.43
CA PRO A 153 8.73 3.47 -2.59
C PRO A 153 9.89 2.64 -2.04
N LYS A 154 11.11 3.19 -2.09
CA LYS A 154 12.34 2.48 -1.68
C LYS A 154 12.37 2.08 -0.19
N ILE A 155 11.52 2.68 0.64
CA ILE A 155 11.32 2.29 2.05
C ILE A 155 10.81 0.86 2.24
N PHE A 156 10.27 0.22 1.20
CA PHE A 156 9.84 -1.18 1.23
C PHE A 156 10.94 -2.16 0.82
N TYR A 157 12.02 -1.69 0.18
CA TYR A 157 12.93 -2.59 -0.52
C TYR A 157 13.81 -3.38 0.47
N PRO A 158 14.03 -4.68 0.23
CA PRO A 158 15.06 -5.48 0.88
C PRO A 158 16.44 -5.21 0.26
N ILE A 159 17.50 -5.49 1.01
CA ILE A 159 18.88 -5.52 0.48
C ILE A 159 19.26 -6.95 0.06
N THR A 160 20.26 -7.09 -0.81
CA THR A 160 20.64 -8.40 -1.41
C THR A 160 20.98 -9.46 -0.37
N THR A 161 21.54 -9.07 0.78
CA THR A 161 21.85 -9.99 1.88
C THR A 161 20.62 -10.49 2.64
N ASP A 162 19.51 -9.75 2.62
CA ASP A 162 18.26 -10.16 3.29
C ASP A 162 17.76 -11.47 2.68
N LEU A 163 17.80 -11.54 1.35
CA LEU A 163 17.44 -12.71 0.54
C LEU A 163 18.59 -13.73 0.43
N TYR A 164 19.74 -13.32 -0.12
CA TYR A 164 20.80 -14.25 -0.54
C TYR A 164 21.43 -14.96 0.67
N ASP A 165 21.77 -14.23 1.73
CA ASP A 165 22.29 -14.81 2.99
C ASP A 165 21.15 -15.30 3.92
N ARG A 166 19.88 -15.14 3.54
CA ARG A 166 18.69 -15.32 4.39
C ARG A 166 18.77 -14.53 5.71
N LYS A 167 19.42 -13.35 5.70
CA LYS A 167 19.59 -12.53 6.92
C LYS A 167 18.32 -11.84 7.38
N ASN A 168 17.35 -11.61 6.49
CA ASN A 168 16.09 -10.96 6.84
C ASN A 168 15.01 -11.31 5.81
N MET A 169 14.66 -12.58 5.72
CA MET A 169 13.57 -13.01 4.83
C MET A 169 12.22 -12.32 5.13
N PRO A 170 11.84 -12.02 6.39
CA PRO A 170 10.62 -11.26 6.66
C PRO A 170 10.55 -9.89 5.96
N ARG A 171 11.70 -9.24 5.72
CA ARG A 171 11.79 -7.99 4.94
C ARG A 171 11.53 -8.21 3.44
N VAL A 172 11.87 -9.37 2.89
CA VAL A 172 11.50 -9.75 1.51
C VAL A 172 10.00 -10.00 1.41
N ILE A 173 9.43 -10.78 2.34
CA ILE A 173 7.98 -11.05 2.39
C ILE A 173 7.19 -9.74 2.56
N TYR A 174 7.65 -8.84 3.43
CA TYR A 174 7.09 -7.49 3.60
C TYR A 174 7.09 -6.67 2.30
N CYS A 175 8.14 -6.79 1.48
CA CYS A 175 8.20 -6.14 0.17
C CYS A 175 7.25 -6.78 -0.85
N ILE A 176 7.00 -8.10 -0.75
CA ILE A 176 6.02 -8.82 -1.58
C ILE A 176 4.60 -8.34 -1.25
N HIS A 177 4.27 -8.23 0.04
CA HIS A 177 3.02 -7.64 0.53
C HIS A 177 2.85 -6.16 0.12
N ALA A 178 3.93 -5.38 0.10
CA ALA A 178 3.88 -3.99 -0.36
C ALA A 178 3.65 -3.87 -1.87
N VAL A 179 4.29 -4.73 -2.68
CA VAL A 179 4.08 -4.71 -4.13
C VAL A 179 2.72 -5.30 -4.53
N SER A 180 2.17 -6.28 -3.80
CA SER A 180 0.84 -6.83 -4.09
C SER A 180 -0.26 -5.79 -3.92
N LEU A 181 -0.31 -5.11 -2.77
CA LEU A 181 -1.24 -4.01 -2.51
C LEU A 181 -1.06 -2.85 -3.50
N TYR A 182 0.17 -2.54 -3.90
CA TYR A 182 0.43 -1.49 -4.87
C TYR A 182 -0.03 -1.85 -6.28
N LEU A 183 0.28 -3.06 -6.75
CA LEU A 183 -0.18 -3.55 -8.06
C LEU A 183 -1.70 -3.70 -8.12
N HIS A 184 -2.33 -4.08 -7.02
CA HIS A 184 -3.79 -4.08 -6.91
C HIS A 184 -4.37 -2.66 -7.06
N LYS A 185 -3.81 -1.66 -6.36
CA LYS A 185 -4.20 -0.24 -6.52
C LYS A 185 -4.00 0.28 -7.96
N LEU A 186 -3.06 -0.29 -8.71
CA LEU A 186 -2.83 0.00 -10.14
C LEU A 186 -3.67 -0.85 -11.10
N GLY A 187 -4.53 -1.76 -10.60
CA GLY A 187 -5.34 -2.66 -11.43
C GLY A 187 -4.53 -3.72 -12.19
N LYS A 188 -3.29 -4.00 -11.79
CA LYS A 188 -2.36 -4.92 -12.46
C LYS A 188 -2.32 -6.33 -11.86
N ALA A 189 -2.79 -6.52 -10.64
CA ALA A 189 -2.72 -7.80 -9.91
C ALA A 189 -3.99 -8.04 -9.07
N PRO A 190 -4.30 -9.31 -8.75
CA PRO A 190 -5.29 -9.62 -7.71
C PRO A 190 -4.87 -9.03 -6.36
N LEU A 191 -5.85 -8.81 -5.49
CA LEU A 191 -5.61 -8.47 -4.09
C LEU A 191 -5.00 -9.70 -3.38
N ILE A 192 -4.06 -9.46 -2.46
CA ILE A 192 -3.56 -10.50 -1.55
C ILE A 192 -4.62 -10.76 -0.47
N GLU A 193 -4.91 -12.04 -0.19
CA GLU A 193 -5.87 -12.40 0.85
C GLU A 193 -5.30 -12.16 2.26
N ASP A 194 -6.17 -12.05 3.26
CA ASP A 194 -5.83 -12.04 4.68
C ASP A 194 -6.26 -13.38 5.26
N LEU A 195 -5.27 -14.21 5.61
CA LEU A 195 -5.48 -15.59 6.09
C LEU A 195 -5.29 -15.69 7.61
N LEU A 196 -5.11 -14.56 8.30
CA LEU A 196 -4.91 -14.52 9.75
C LEU A 196 -6.14 -15.07 10.48
N GLY A 197 -5.95 -16.16 11.22
CA GLY A 197 -7.04 -16.86 11.91
C GLY A 197 -7.89 -17.80 11.03
N THR A 198 -7.64 -17.85 9.72
CA THR A 198 -8.29 -18.80 8.78
C THR A 198 -7.37 -19.95 8.41
N ALA A 199 -6.07 -19.69 8.23
CA ALA A 199 -5.07 -20.73 7.99
C ALA A 199 -4.75 -21.53 9.27
N THR A 200 -4.61 -22.84 9.12
CA THR A 200 -4.21 -23.76 10.20
C THR A 200 -2.87 -24.42 9.87
N PHE A 201 -1.89 -24.27 10.76
CA PHE A 201 -0.55 -24.87 10.67
C PHE A 201 -0.36 -25.90 11.78
N THR A 202 0.56 -26.86 11.61
CA THR A 202 0.84 -27.84 12.67
C THR A 202 1.70 -27.25 13.79
N GLU A 203 1.70 -27.89 14.97
CA GLU A 203 2.55 -27.47 16.09
C GLU A 203 4.05 -27.52 15.72
N GLU A 204 4.45 -28.48 14.88
CA GLU A 204 5.81 -28.60 14.36
C GLU A 204 6.19 -27.43 13.44
N GLU A 205 5.28 -26.97 12.57
CA GLU A 205 5.51 -25.82 11.68
C GLU A 205 5.64 -24.51 12.47
N ILE A 206 4.74 -24.29 13.43
CA ILE A 206 4.78 -23.12 14.32
C ILE A 206 6.06 -23.12 15.17
N SER A 207 6.43 -24.28 15.72
CA SER A 207 7.66 -24.46 16.50
C SER A 207 8.93 -24.25 15.66
N ALA A 208 8.98 -24.80 14.45
CA ALA A 208 10.09 -24.59 13.52
C ALA A 208 10.22 -23.12 13.10
N MET A 209 9.11 -22.44 12.82
CA MET A 209 9.12 -21.02 12.46
C MET A 209 9.54 -20.14 13.65
N LYS A 210 9.06 -20.44 14.86
CA LYS A 210 9.50 -19.77 16.10
C LYS A 210 11.00 -19.87 16.29
N LEU A 211 11.57 -21.07 16.19
CA LEU A 211 13.02 -21.31 16.27
C LEU A 211 13.80 -20.56 15.18
N ALA A 212 13.25 -20.44 13.98
CA ALA A 212 13.84 -19.65 12.91
C ALA A 212 13.86 -18.14 13.27
N LEU A 213 12.72 -17.59 13.67
CA LEU A 213 12.59 -16.17 14.08
C LEU A 213 13.52 -15.81 15.25
N GLU A 214 13.61 -16.67 16.28
CA GLU A 214 14.54 -16.48 17.41
C GLU A 214 16.01 -16.47 16.96
N LYS A 215 16.40 -17.36 16.04
CA LYS A 215 17.76 -17.42 15.49
C LYS A 215 18.15 -16.15 14.72
N TYR A 216 17.19 -15.49 14.08
CA TYR A 216 17.45 -14.23 13.37
C TYR A 216 17.48 -13.02 14.32
N GLY A 217 16.76 -13.06 15.44
CA GLY A 217 16.67 -11.94 16.39
C GLY A 217 15.98 -10.69 15.82
N ILE A 218 15.07 -10.89 14.86
CA ILE A 218 14.43 -9.82 14.08
C ILE A 218 13.06 -9.48 14.66
N ASN A 219 12.78 -8.19 14.80
CA ASN A 219 11.42 -7.71 14.98
C ASN A 219 10.68 -7.78 13.65
N LEU A 220 9.59 -8.56 13.59
CA LEU A 220 8.72 -8.63 12.41
C LEU A 220 8.26 -7.22 12.00
N PRO A 221 8.32 -6.86 10.71
CA PRO A 221 7.81 -5.58 10.24
C PRO A 221 6.27 -5.56 10.36
N SER A 222 5.67 -4.39 10.58
CA SER A 222 4.22 -4.29 10.76
C SER A 222 3.45 -4.44 9.43
N PHE A 223 3.08 -5.67 9.07
CA PHE A 223 2.34 -6.00 7.84
C PHE A 223 1.02 -5.24 7.74
N GLY A 224 0.19 -5.21 8.80
CA GLY A 224 -1.06 -4.45 8.84
C GLY A 224 -0.92 -2.93 8.69
N LYS A 225 0.30 -2.36 8.75
CA LYS A 225 0.57 -0.93 8.48
C LYS A 225 0.98 -0.64 7.03
N ILE A 226 1.24 -1.67 6.20
CA ILE A 226 1.67 -1.50 4.81
C ILE A 226 0.68 -0.63 4.03
N GLY A 227 -0.63 -0.92 4.12
CA GLY A 227 -1.65 -0.14 3.43
C GLY A 227 -1.66 1.35 3.81
N GLY A 228 -1.48 1.67 5.10
CA GLY A 228 -1.40 3.05 5.58
C GLY A 228 -0.11 3.77 5.18
N ILE A 229 1.04 3.08 5.22
CA ILE A 229 2.31 3.63 4.75
C ILE A 229 2.28 3.85 3.23
N LEU A 230 1.75 2.88 2.46
CA LEU A 230 1.49 3.03 1.03
C LEU A 230 0.50 4.16 0.76
N ALA A 231 -0.56 4.35 1.56
CA ALA A 231 -1.48 5.46 1.37
C ALA A 231 -0.83 6.82 1.65
N ASN A 232 0.10 6.91 2.59
CA ASN A 232 0.84 8.13 2.89
C ASN A 232 1.92 8.43 1.82
N GLU A 233 2.73 7.44 1.43
CA GLU A 233 3.83 7.60 0.45
C GLU A 233 3.33 7.63 -1.01
N LEU A 234 2.21 6.95 -1.29
CA LEU A 234 1.42 7.06 -2.52
C LEU A 234 0.18 7.93 -2.32
N SER A 235 0.23 8.87 -1.36
CA SER A 235 -0.56 10.08 -1.49
C SER A 235 0.04 10.83 -2.68
N VAL A 236 -0.41 10.47 -3.87
CA VAL A 236 -0.32 11.34 -5.03
C VAL A 236 -1.00 12.60 -4.55
N ASP A 237 -0.21 13.65 -4.29
CA ASP A 237 -0.62 14.84 -3.56
C ASP A 237 -2.05 15.19 -3.99
N GLU A 238 -3.02 14.97 -3.09
CA GLU A 238 -4.42 14.97 -3.51
C GLU A 238 -4.79 16.37 -4.02
N ALA A 239 -4.13 17.41 -3.49
CA ALA A 239 -4.22 18.77 -4.02
C ALA A 239 -3.56 18.92 -5.40
N ALA A 240 -2.48 18.20 -5.73
CA ALA A 240 -1.89 18.17 -7.07
C ALA A 240 -2.74 17.39 -8.09
N VAL A 241 -3.31 16.24 -7.71
CA VAL A 241 -4.29 15.52 -8.57
C VAL A 241 -5.51 16.39 -8.81
N HIS A 242 -6.02 17.00 -7.75
CA HIS A 242 -7.15 17.91 -7.82
C HIS A 242 -6.85 19.12 -8.69
N ALA A 243 -5.71 19.80 -8.49
CA ALA A 243 -5.28 20.92 -9.32
C ALA A 243 -5.05 20.51 -10.79
N ALA A 244 -4.57 19.30 -11.06
CA ALA A 244 -4.42 18.80 -12.43
C ALA A 244 -5.78 18.55 -13.10
N VAL A 245 -6.75 17.96 -12.38
CA VAL A 245 -8.14 17.77 -12.86
C VAL A 245 -8.85 19.11 -13.04
N MET A 246 -8.65 20.07 -12.14
CA MET A 246 -9.13 21.45 -12.29
C MET A 246 -8.55 22.11 -13.52
N ALA A 247 -7.23 22.03 -13.73
CA ALA A 247 -6.56 22.60 -14.88
C ALA A 247 -7.05 21.99 -16.20
N ILE A 248 -7.28 20.67 -16.26
CA ILE A 248 -7.90 20.01 -17.43
C ILE A 248 -9.30 20.57 -17.68
N ASN A 249 -10.14 20.68 -16.65
CA ASN A 249 -11.48 21.24 -16.77
C ASN A 249 -11.48 22.70 -17.23
N GLU A 250 -10.50 23.50 -16.81
CA GLU A 250 -10.34 24.91 -17.20
C GLU A 250 -9.87 25.06 -18.66
N VAL A 251 -8.89 24.27 -19.11
CA VAL A 251 -8.41 24.36 -20.51
C VAL A 251 -9.42 23.80 -21.52
N LEU A 252 -10.25 22.83 -21.13
CA LEU A 252 -11.34 22.34 -21.98
C LEU A 252 -12.31 23.45 -22.40
N GLU A 253 -12.57 24.44 -21.53
CA GLU A 253 -13.42 25.61 -21.83
C GLU A 253 -12.78 26.61 -22.80
N LYS A 254 -11.45 26.58 -22.94
CA LYS A 254 -10.71 27.45 -23.88
C LYS A 254 -10.75 26.92 -25.33
N GLU A 255 -11.32 25.73 -25.52
CA GLU A 255 -11.47 25.01 -26.79
C GLU A 255 -10.15 24.79 -27.58
N ASP A 256 -8.99 24.91 -26.92
CA ASP A 256 -7.67 24.70 -27.51
C ASP A 256 -7.17 23.25 -27.31
N SER A 257 -7.08 22.50 -28.41
CA SER A 257 -6.62 21.11 -28.42
C SER A 257 -5.15 20.93 -27.99
N SER A 258 -4.30 21.95 -28.17
CA SER A 258 -2.90 21.93 -27.75
C SER A 258 -2.77 22.11 -26.23
N GLU A 259 -3.49 23.08 -25.65
CA GLU A 259 -3.48 23.28 -24.19
C GLU A 259 -4.16 22.12 -23.45
N THR A 260 -5.26 21.58 -23.98
CA THR A 260 -5.90 20.38 -23.45
C THR A 260 -4.96 19.17 -23.49
N LEU A 261 -4.20 18.96 -24.56
CA LEU A 261 -3.18 17.89 -24.58
C LEU A 261 -2.08 18.12 -23.52
N LYS A 262 -1.62 19.36 -23.31
CA LYS A 262 -0.63 19.66 -22.26
C LYS A 262 -1.17 19.34 -20.87
N ALA A 263 -2.43 19.70 -20.58
CA ALA A 263 -3.07 19.41 -19.30
C ALA A 263 -3.30 17.89 -19.10
N LEU A 264 -3.78 17.18 -20.12
CA LEU A 264 -3.95 15.72 -20.09
C LEU A 264 -2.62 14.97 -19.89
N ARG A 265 -1.51 15.53 -20.37
CA ARG A 265 -0.14 14.99 -20.18
C ARG A 265 0.51 15.38 -18.84
N ASN A 266 -0.19 16.11 -17.96
CA ASN A 266 0.32 16.43 -16.63
C ASN A 266 0.49 15.13 -15.80
N PRO A 267 1.70 14.77 -15.32
CA PRO A 267 1.90 13.56 -14.54
C PRO A 267 1.03 13.49 -13.28
N ALA A 268 0.69 14.63 -12.68
CA ALA A 268 -0.18 14.70 -11.51
C ALA A 268 -1.65 14.34 -11.81
N ALA A 269 -2.09 14.36 -13.07
CA ALA A 269 -3.43 13.89 -13.44
C ALA A 269 -3.55 12.35 -13.38
N CYS A 270 -2.42 11.63 -13.35
CA CYS A 270 -2.33 10.17 -13.37
C CYS A 270 -3.12 9.49 -14.51
N LEU A 271 -3.23 10.16 -15.66
CA LEU A 271 -3.89 9.63 -16.84
C LEU A 271 -2.98 8.67 -17.64
N VAL A 272 -3.59 7.60 -18.15
CA VAL A 272 -2.94 6.53 -18.91
C VAL A 272 -3.39 6.59 -20.37
N ASP A 273 -2.53 6.14 -21.29
CA ASP A 273 -2.79 6.03 -22.73
C ASP A 273 -3.06 7.39 -23.45
N VAL A 274 -2.54 8.52 -22.95
CA VAL A 274 -2.73 9.83 -23.62
C VAL A 274 -1.84 9.94 -24.87
N LEU A 275 -2.46 9.84 -26.05
CA LEU A 275 -1.80 9.87 -27.37
C LEU A 275 -1.85 11.26 -28.00
N VAL A 276 -0.69 11.77 -28.41
CA VAL A 276 -0.54 13.11 -29.02
C VAL A 276 -1.39 13.29 -30.29
N GLU A 277 -1.51 12.22 -31.09
CA GLU A 277 -2.25 12.19 -32.36
C GLU A 277 -3.76 12.42 -32.17
N ASN A 278 -4.29 12.09 -30.99
CA ASN A 278 -5.72 12.16 -30.68
C ASN A 278 -6.17 13.46 -30.01
N ALA A 279 -5.26 14.44 -29.83
CA ALA A 279 -5.53 15.73 -29.17
C ALA A 279 -6.85 16.42 -29.57
N PRO A 280 -7.18 16.63 -30.87
CA PRO A 280 -8.45 17.28 -31.23
C PRO A 280 -9.68 16.41 -30.93
N ARG A 281 -9.54 15.08 -30.92
CA ARG A 281 -10.63 14.16 -30.56
C ARG A 281 -10.88 14.16 -29.05
N TYR A 282 -9.82 14.18 -28.23
CA TYR A 282 -9.96 14.35 -26.78
C TYR A 282 -10.66 15.66 -26.43
N GLN A 283 -10.28 16.78 -27.04
CA GLN A 283 -10.93 18.07 -26.84
C GLN A 283 -12.44 18.00 -27.14
N GLY A 284 -12.82 17.42 -28.29
CA GLY A 284 -14.22 17.30 -28.67
C GLY A 284 -15.05 16.40 -27.73
N THR A 285 -14.55 15.21 -27.41
CA THR A 285 -15.27 14.24 -26.56
C THR A 285 -15.39 14.73 -25.12
N LEU A 286 -14.28 15.16 -24.49
CA LEU A 286 -14.30 15.61 -23.09
C LEU A 286 -15.14 16.88 -22.90
N LEU A 287 -15.11 17.82 -23.85
CA LEU A 287 -15.97 19.00 -23.80
C LEU A 287 -17.46 18.64 -23.92
N LYS A 288 -17.80 17.64 -24.75
CA LYS A 288 -19.16 17.10 -24.84
C LYS A 288 -19.57 16.44 -23.53
N GLU A 289 -18.76 15.55 -22.97
CA GLU A 289 -19.04 14.91 -21.67
C GLU A 289 -19.24 15.94 -20.55
N LYS A 290 -18.41 16.99 -20.51
CA LYS A 290 -18.55 18.09 -19.55
C LYS A 290 -19.89 18.82 -19.73
N ARG A 291 -20.27 19.17 -20.96
CA ARG A 291 -21.57 19.80 -21.28
C ARG A 291 -22.75 18.90 -20.89
N ASP A 292 -22.68 17.61 -21.21
CA ASP A 292 -23.70 16.61 -20.87
C ASP A 292 -23.83 16.43 -19.34
N LYS A 293 -22.73 16.53 -18.59
CA LYS A 293 -22.72 16.51 -17.12
C LYS A 293 -23.35 17.77 -16.54
N SER A 294 -22.93 18.96 -16.98
CA SER A 294 -23.50 20.23 -16.51
C SER A 294 -25.01 20.34 -16.81
N ALA A 295 -25.47 19.81 -17.94
CA ALA A 295 -26.89 19.76 -18.28
C ALA A 295 -27.70 18.84 -17.34
N LYS A 296 -27.13 17.70 -16.92
CA LYS A 296 -27.76 16.78 -15.95
C LYS A 296 -27.85 17.39 -14.55
N ALA A 297 -26.78 18.03 -14.08
CA ALA A 297 -26.76 18.75 -12.81
C ALA A 297 -27.79 19.89 -12.79
N GLY A 298 -27.85 20.69 -13.86
CA GLY A 298 -28.84 21.77 -14.01
C GLY A 298 -30.30 21.30 -14.03
N ALA A 299 -30.56 20.06 -14.46
CA ALA A 299 -31.91 19.49 -14.49
C ALA A 299 -32.38 18.91 -13.15
N GLN A 300 -31.47 18.66 -12.18
CA GLN A 300 -31.81 18.09 -10.88
C GLN A 300 -31.98 19.15 -9.79
N ASN A 301 -31.26 20.28 -9.86
CA ASN A 301 -31.18 21.28 -8.78
C ASN A 301 -32.01 22.55 -9.03
N GLY A 302 -33.21 22.41 -9.62
CA GLY A 302 -34.02 23.54 -10.14
C GLY A 302 -34.53 24.59 -9.14
N ASP A 303 -34.35 24.39 -7.83
CA ASP A 303 -34.82 25.29 -6.76
C ASP A 303 -33.79 25.44 -5.59
N VAL A 304 -32.51 25.11 -5.80
CA VAL A 304 -31.47 25.17 -4.75
C VAL A 304 -30.74 26.53 -4.74
N ASP A 305 -30.53 27.08 -3.54
CA ASP A 305 -29.81 28.35 -3.32
C ASP A 305 -28.39 28.32 -3.91
N ASP A 306 -28.01 29.41 -4.59
CA ASP A 306 -26.76 29.54 -5.33
C ASP A 306 -25.51 29.33 -4.45
N SER A 307 -25.62 29.69 -3.16
CA SER A 307 -24.52 29.62 -2.20
C SER A 307 -24.10 28.22 -1.77
N GLN A 308 -24.86 27.17 -2.13
CA GLN A 308 -24.59 25.77 -1.76
C GLN A 308 -24.25 24.86 -2.96
N ARG A 309 -24.09 25.42 -4.17
CA ARG A 309 -23.71 24.64 -5.35
C ARG A 309 -22.29 24.10 -5.22
N ASP A 310 -22.16 22.78 -5.17
CA ASP A 310 -20.86 22.12 -5.19
C ASP A 310 -20.20 22.31 -6.57
N VAL A 311 -19.06 23.00 -6.59
CA VAL A 311 -18.29 23.29 -7.81
C VAL A 311 -17.91 21.99 -8.54
N TYR A 312 -17.76 20.87 -7.82
CA TYR A 312 -17.42 19.57 -8.38
C TYR A 312 -18.56 18.89 -9.14
N GLU A 313 -19.81 19.33 -8.97
CA GLU A 313 -20.96 18.76 -9.69
C GLU A 313 -20.90 19.03 -11.20
N TYR A 314 -20.29 20.16 -11.59
CA TYR A 314 -20.15 20.62 -12.98
C TYR A 314 -18.81 20.26 -13.64
N MET A 315 -17.85 19.74 -12.86
CA MET A 315 -16.51 19.38 -13.34
C MET A 315 -16.42 17.89 -13.66
N LEU A 316 -15.68 17.52 -14.70
CA LEU A 316 -15.33 16.12 -14.93
C LEU A 316 -14.35 15.62 -13.85
N THR A 317 -14.62 14.45 -13.28
CA THR A 317 -13.69 13.77 -12.38
C THR A 317 -12.54 13.15 -13.18
N ARG A 318 -11.45 12.77 -12.50
CA ARG A 318 -10.33 12.02 -13.11
C ARG A 318 -10.80 10.79 -13.89
N ASP A 319 -11.77 10.05 -13.34
CA ASP A 319 -12.24 8.78 -13.92
C ASP A 319 -13.17 8.99 -15.12
N GLU A 320 -13.89 10.11 -15.17
CA GLU A 320 -14.61 10.54 -16.37
C GLU A 320 -13.62 10.95 -17.47
N ILE A 321 -12.61 11.75 -17.14
CA ILE A 321 -11.55 12.15 -18.09
C ILE A 321 -10.80 10.93 -18.65
N GLN A 322 -10.42 9.97 -17.79
CA GLN A 322 -9.77 8.73 -18.23
C GLN A 322 -10.66 7.88 -19.13
N ARG A 323 -11.98 7.87 -18.89
CA ARG A 323 -12.95 7.15 -19.73
C ARG A 323 -13.01 7.77 -21.12
N GLY A 324 -13.17 9.08 -21.22
CA GLY A 324 -13.19 9.80 -22.51
C GLY A 324 -11.89 9.61 -23.32
N VAL A 325 -10.72 9.63 -22.67
CA VAL A 325 -9.42 9.31 -23.32
C VAL A 325 -9.42 7.87 -23.87
N THR A 326 -9.85 6.90 -23.06
CA THR A 326 -9.90 5.47 -23.44
C THR A 326 -10.90 5.22 -24.58
N GLU A 327 -12.05 5.88 -24.57
CA GLU A 327 -13.07 5.79 -25.61
C GLU A 327 -12.57 6.32 -26.95
N VAL A 328 -11.95 7.51 -26.96
CA VAL A 328 -11.34 8.10 -28.16
C VAL A 328 -10.27 7.17 -28.74
N ASN A 329 -9.37 6.64 -27.92
CA ASN A 329 -8.32 5.73 -28.39
C ASN A 329 -8.88 4.42 -28.96
N SER A 330 -9.94 3.89 -28.35
CA SER A 330 -10.57 2.65 -28.81
C SER A 330 -11.32 2.87 -30.13
N THR A 331 -11.96 4.03 -30.28
CA THR A 331 -12.61 4.45 -31.54
C THR A 331 -11.59 4.62 -32.67
N VAL A 332 -10.51 5.36 -32.43
CA VAL A 332 -9.44 5.56 -33.43
C VAL A 332 -8.73 4.24 -33.81
N ARG A 333 -8.52 3.35 -32.84
CA ARG A 333 -7.98 1.99 -33.12
C ARG A 333 -8.92 1.17 -34.00
N ALA A 334 -10.24 1.29 -33.82
CA ALA A 334 -11.22 0.62 -34.66
C ALA A 334 -11.26 1.19 -36.09
N GLU A 335 -11.29 2.52 -36.23
CA GLU A 335 -11.23 3.20 -37.54
C GLU A 335 -10.00 2.76 -38.35
N ILE A 336 -8.81 2.78 -37.75
CA ILE A 336 -7.54 2.36 -38.38
C ILE A 336 -7.56 0.86 -38.75
N ALA A 337 -8.26 0.02 -38.00
CA ALA A 337 -8.39 -1.40 -38.30
C ALA A 337 -9.33 -1.64 -39.50
N GLU A 338 -10.42 -0.88 -39.62
CA GLU A 338 -11.33 -0.96 -40.76
C GLU A 338 -10.71 -0.44 -42.07
N GLU A 339 -9.91 0.63 -42.00
CA GLU A 339 -9.18 1.15 -43.17
C GLU A 339 -8.11 0.16 -43.69
N LYS A 340 -7.51 -0.65 -42.82
CA LYS A 340 -6.55 -1.69 -43.20
C LYS A 340 -7.19 -2.98 -43.74
N CYS A 341 -8.51 -3.08 -43.68
CA CYS A 341 -9.29 -4.25 -44.12
C CYS A 341 -10.00 -4.02 -45.47
N LYS A 342 -9.83 -2.83 -46.08
CA LYS A 342 -10.38 -2.42 -47.37
C LYS A 342 -9.29 -2.38 -48.45
#